data_AF-A0A5N6L825-F1
#
_entry.id   AF-A0A5N6L825-F1
#
_cell.length_a   1.000
_cell.length_b   1.000
_cell.length_c   1.000
_cell.angle_alpha   90.00
_cell.angle_beta   90.00
_cell.angle_gamma   90.00
#
_symmetry.space_group_name_H-M   'P 1'
#
loop_
_entity.id
_entity.type
_entity.pdbx_description
1 polymer ?
#
loop_
_entity_poly.entity_id
_entity_poly.type
_entity_poly.pdbx_seq_one_letter_code
_entity_poly.pdbx_strand_id
1 'polypeptide(L)'
;MGLIQALDFVHESFPAYQDFLFLPLFVIFFPTVRFFLDRLVFEHIGRHLIFNKRLDIETDDERNKKIIKFKESAWKCVYYLSAEILSFAVTYNEPWFTKTTNFWIGPGNQRWPEQKMKLKLKAMYMYTDGFYTYSIFALIFWETRRSDFGVSMGHHVASVILITMSYICRFARVGSVVLALHDGSDVFLEIGKMSKYSGFEGVASFSFILFVFSWVVLRLIYYPLWILWSTSYEVLQILDQEKHTTPEAPVYYYVFNTLLFCLLVLHIYWWVLMYRMLLKQIQDRGKLSDDVRSDSESDNEHED
;
A
#
# COMPACT_ATOMS: atom_id res chain seq x y z
N MET A 1 5.14 6.41 -30.58
CA MET A 1 5.94 7.53 -30.04
C MET A 1 5.23 8.89 -30.08
N GLY A 2 4.01 9.02 -30.65
CA GLY A 2 3.31 10.32 -30.76
C GLY A 2 2.18 10.62 -29.76
N LEU A 3 1.75 9.65 -28.93
CA LEU A 3 0.67 9.89 -27.94
C LEU A 3 1.19 10.41 -26.59
N ILE A 4 2.40 9.99 -26.20
CA ILE A 4 3.02 10.36 -24.91
C ILE A 4 3.49 11.83 -24.91
N GLN A 5 3.83 12.38 -26.09
CA GLN A 5 4.24 13.78 -26.26
C GLN A 5 3.07 14.78 -26.16
N ALA A 6 1.81 14.31 -26.22
CA ALA A 6 0.63 15.16 -26.12
C ALA A 6 0.14 15.36 -24.67
N LEU A 7 0.60 14.53 -23.72
CA LEU A 7 0.24 14.65 -22.30
C LEU A 7 1.33 15.43 -21.57
N ASP A 8 1.05 16.69 -21.26
CA ASP A 8 1.90 17.48 -20.38
C ASP A 8 1.73 16.98 -18.93
N PHE A 9 2.57 16.02 -18.53
CA PHE A 9 2.57 15.44 -17.18
C PHE A 9 2.87 16.46 -16.07
N VAL A 10 3.43 17.62 -16.42
CA VAL A 10 3.75 18.70 -15.49
C VAL A 10 2.61 19.72 -15.42
N HIS A 11 1.63 19.65 -16.32
CA HIS A 11 0.46 20.52 -16.33
C HIS A 11 -0.24 20.53 -14.97
N GLU A 12 -0.45 21.73 -14.43
CA GLU A 12 -1.09 21.96 -13.14
C GLU A 12 -2.53 22.44 -13.30
N SER A 13 -3.46 21.70 -12.70
CA SER A 13 -4.88 22.08 -12.64
C SER A 13 -5.44 21.80 -11.25
N PHE A 14 -6.55 22.46 -10.90
CA PHE A 14 -7.26 22.11 -9.68
C PHE A 14 -7.84 20.69 -9.79
N PRO A 15 -7.90 19.93 -8.68
CA PRO A 15 -8.64 18.67 -8.63
C PRO A 15 -10.10 18.91 -8.98
N ALA A 16 -10.65 18.07 -9.86
CA ALA A 16 -12.05 18.14 -10.26
C ALA A 16 -12.72 16.79 -10.03
N TYR A 17 -14.01 16.80 -9.66
CA TYR A 17 -14.77 15.55 -9.50
C TYR A 17 -14.82 14.71 -10.78
N GLN A 18 -14.71 15.36 -11.95
CA GLN A 18 -14.64 14.70 -13.25
C GLN A 18 -13.38 13.83 -13.41
N ASP A 19 -12.31 14.10 -12.66
CA ASP A 19 -11.10 13.30 -12.70
C ASP A 19 -11.37 11.85 -12.21
N PHE A 20 -12.38 11.65 -11.33
CA PHE A 20 -12.80 10.31 -10.89
C PHE A 20 -13.49 9.48 -11.97
N LEU A 21 -13.80 10.04 -13.15
CA LEU A 21 -14.31 9.25 -14.28
C LEU A 21 -13.29 8.22 -14.79
N PHE A 22 -11.99 8.42 -14.49
CA PHE A 22 -10.94 7.46 -14.79
C PHE A 22 -10.82 6.35 -13.73
N LEU A 23 -11.39 6.51 -12.53
CA LEU A 23 -11.28 5.53 -11.45
C LEU A 23 -11.87 4.16 -11.83
N PRO A 24 -13.08 4.04 -12.42
CA PRO A 24 -13.62 2.74 -12.84
C PRO A 24 -12.71 1.99 -13.83
N LEU A 25 -11.95 2.71 -14.66
CA LEU A 25 -11.00 2.08 -15.58
C LEU A 25 -9.91 1.34 -14.80
N PHE A 26 -9.37 1.94 -13.73
CA PHE A 26 -8.37 1.29 -12.89
C PHE A 26 -8.96 0.13 -12.07
N VAL A 27 -10.17 0.29 -11.53
CA VAL A 27 -10.87 -0.77 -10.79
C VAL A 27 -11.09 -2.02 -11.64
N ILE A 28 -11.32 -1.87 -12.95
CA ILE A 28 -11.45 -3.00 -13.90
C ILE A 28 -10.08 -3.47 -14.41
N PHE A 29 -9.12 -2.55 -14.59
CA PHE A 29 -7.78 -2.85 -15.07
C PHE A 29 -7.06 -3.84 -14.16
N PHE A 30 -7.04 -3.62 -12.85
CA PHE A 30 -6.32 -4.48 -11.90
C PHE A 30 -6.77 -5.94 -11.90
N PRO A 31 -8.06 -6.29 -11.74
CA PRO A 31 -8.50 -7.68 -11.82
C PRO A 31 -8.25 -8.30 -13.20
N THR A 32 -8.33 -7.50 -14.28
CA THR A 32 -8.04 -7.96 -15.64
C THR A 32 -6.56 -8.35 -15.77
N VAL A 33 -5.65 -7.47 -15.33
CA VAL A 33 -4.20 -7.76 -15.36
C VAL A 33 -3.87 -8.94 -14.46
N ARG A 34 -4.43 -9.00 -13.25
CA ARG A 34 -4.27 -10.15 -12.34
C ARG A 34 -4.66 -11.45 -13.01
N PHE A 35 -5.82 -11.49 -13.66
CA PHE A 35 -6.31 -12.69 -14.34
C PHE A 35 -5.35 -13.21 -15.41
N PHE A 36 -4.80 -12.32 -16.24
CA PHE A 36 -3.82 -12.72 -17.27
C PHE A 36 -2.49 -13.15 -16.66
N LEU A 37 -1.95 -12.41 -15.69
CA LEU A 37 -0.70 -12.76 -15.03
C LEU A 37 -0.81 -14.08 -14.25
N ASP A 38 -1.92 -14.29 -13.54
CA ASP A 38 -2.21 -15.52 -12.81
C ASP A 38 -2.11 -16.74 -13.74
N ARG A 39 -2.73 -16.67 -14.93
CA ARG A 39 -2.80 -17.79 -15.87
C ARG A 39 -1.54 -17.99 -16.70
N LEU A 40 -0.93 -16.91 -17.15
CA LEU A 40 0.19 -16.97 -18.11
C LEU A 40 1.55 -17.02 -17.44
N VAL A 41 1.68 -16.47 -16.22
CA VAL A 41 2.97 -16.24 -15.57
C VAL A 41 3.02 -16.91 -14.21
N PHE A 42 2.16 -16.52 -13.26
CA PHE A 42 2.30 -16.93 -11.86
C PHE A 42 2.02 -18.42 -11.66
N GLU A 43 1.01 -18.99 -12.35
CA GLU A 43 0.75 -20.43 -12.31
C GLU A 43 1.97 -21.23 -12.80
N HIS A 44 2.56 -20.83 -13.92
CA HIS A 44 3.70 -21.54 -14.52
C HIS A 44 4.93 -21.46 -13.62
N ILE A 45 5.27 -20.25 -13.15
CA ILE A 45 6.40 -20.04 -12.24
C ILE A 45 6.18 -20.77 -10.92
N GLY A 46 4.99 -20.66 -10.32
CA GLY A 46 4.65 -21.30 -9.06
C GLY A 46 4.77 -22.82 -9.16
N ARG A 47 4.22 -23.43 -10.22
CA ARG A 47 4.37 -24.87 -10.46
C ARG A 47 5.82 -25.26 -10.67
N HIS A 48 6.59 -24.50 -11.44
CA HIS A 48 7.99 -24.80 -11.65
C HIS A 48 8.81 -24.74 -10.35
N LEU A 49 8.60 -23.72 -9.51
CA LEU A 49 9.39 -23.52 -8.29
C LEU A 49 8.98 -24.45 -7.15
N ILE A 50 7.68 -24.74 -7.01
CA ILE A 50 7.15 -25.56 -5.91
C ILE A 50 7.32 -27.06 -6.18
N PHE A 51 7.11 -27.53 -7.43
CA PHE A 51 7.16 -28.97 -7.73
C PHE A 51 8.57 -29.51 -7.91
N ASN A 52 9.54 -28.70 -8.36
CA ASN A 52 10.91 -29.19 -8.58
C ASN A 52 11.69 -29.48 -7.28
N LYS A 53 11.17 -29.09 -6.10
CA LYS A 53 11.98 -29.00 -4.87
C LYS A 53 11.59 -29.93 -3.72
N ARG A 54 10.60 -30.83 -3.88
CA ARG A 54 10.23 -31.76 -2.79
C ARG A 54 9.92 -33.17 -3.28
N LEU A 55 10.74 -34.12 -2.80
CA LEU A 55 10.45 -35.55 -2.77
C LEU A 55 9.43 -35.85 -1.65
N ASP A 56 8.24 -36.30 -2.05
CA ASP A 56 7.41 -37.38 -1.45
C ASP A 56 6.83 -37.31 -0.02
N ILE A 57 6.38 -36.16 0.51
CA ILE A 57 5.58 -36.16 1.78
C ILE A 57 4.28 -35.31 1.73
N GLU A 58 4.21 -34.24 0.94
CA GLU A 58 3.01 -33.39 0.92
C GLU A 58 1.90 -33.96 0.03
N THR A 59 0.65 -33.70 0.40
CA THR A 59 -0.50 -34.07 -0.44
C THR A 59 -0.63 -33.13 -1.65
N ASP A 60 -1.35 -33.55 -2.70
CA ASP A 60 -1.65 -32.67 -3.83
C ASP A 60 -2.45 -31.42 -3.41
N ASP A 61 -3.28 -31.56 -2.38
CA ASP A 61 -4.08 -30.46 -1.84
C ASP A 61 -3.22 -29.38 -1.17
N GLU A 62 -2.28 -29.79 -0.29
CA GLU A 62 -1.33 -28.86 0.34
C GLU A 62 -0.47 -28.11 -0.70
N ARG A 63 -0.08 -28.80 -1.78
CA ARG A 63 0.63 -28.17 -2.90
C ARG A 63 -0.22 -27.12 -3.59
N ASN A 64 -1.48 -27.45 -3.91
CA ASN A 64 -2.39 -26.52 -4.58
C ASN A 64 -2.65 -25.28 -3.71
N LYS A 65 -2.83 -25.44 -2.39
CA LYS A 65 -2.95 -24.34 -1.44
C LYS A 65 -1.72 -23.41 -1.48
N LYS A 66 -0.50 -23.97 -1.55
CA LYS A 66 0.73 -23.16 -1.68
C LYS A 66 0.81 -22.41 -3.00
N ILE A 67 0.38 -23.00 -4.11
CA ILE A 67 0.32 -22.33 -5.42
C ILE A 67 -0.64 -21.15 -5.36
N ILE A 68 -1.82 -21.32 -4.76
CA ILE A 68 -2.81 -20.24 -4.59
C ILE A 68 -2.17 -19.08 -3.80
N LYS A 69 -1.60 -19.37 -2.64
CA LYS A 69 -0.93 -18.35 -1.81
C LYS A 69 0.26 -17.69 -2.52
N PHE A 70 1.03 -18.46 -3.29
CA PHE A 70 2.11 -17.93 -4.12
C PHE A 70 1.58 -16.93 -5.15
N LYS A 71 0.50 -17.27 -5.86
CA LYS A 71 -0.10 -16.40 -6.88
C LYS A 71 -0.67 -15.11 -6.27
N GLU A 72 -1.35 -15.22 -5.13
CA GLU A 72 -1.81 -14.05 -4.36
C GLU A 72 -0.64 -13.11 -4.02
N SER A 73 0.46 -13.67 -3.50
CA SER A 73 1.66 -12.89 -3.17
C SER A 73 2.35 -12.32 -4.40
N ALA A 74 2.42 -13.07 -5.50
CA ALA A 74 2.99 -12.58 -6.76
C ALA A 74 2.21 -11.40 -7.32
N TRP A 75 0.88 -11.46 -7.32
CA TRP A 75 0.02 -10.35 -7.73
C TRP A 75 0.28 -9.09 -6.89
N LYS A 76 0.28 -9.24 -5.56
CA LYS A 76 0.53 -8.13 -4.64
C LYS A 76 1.94 -7.56 -4.83
N CYS A 77 2.95 -8.41 -5.01
CA CYS A 77 4.31 -7.98 -5.28
C CYS A 77 4.42 -7.14 -6.56
N VAL A 78 3.76 -7.54 -7.65
CA VAL A 78 3.74 -6.78 -8.91
C VAL A 78 3.10 -5.42 -8.70
N TYR A 79 1.96 -5.37 -8.00
CA TYR A 79 1.32 -4.10 -7.68
C TYR A 79 2.22 -3.21 -6.83
N TYR A 80 2.67 -3.65 -5.65
CA TYR A 80 3.44 -2.81 -4.73
C TYR A 80 4.74 -2.30 -5.38
N LEU A 81 5.43 -3.15 -6.16
CA LEU A 81 6.62 -2.72 -6.89
C LEU A 81 6.30 -1.65 -7.93
N SER A 82 5.24 -1.82 -8.71
CA SER A 82 4.82 -0.84 -9.71
C SER A 82 4.34 0.48 -9.08
N ALA A 83 3.62 0.41 -7.96
CA ALA A 83 3.13 1.57 -7.22
C ALA A 83 4.28 2.35 -6.59
N GLU A 84 5.30 1.66 -6.06
CA GLU A 84 6.49 2.27 -5.49
C GLU A 84 7.33 2.97 -6.57
N ILE A 85 7.56 2.30 -7.71
CA ILE A 85 8.25 2.91 -8.86
C ILE A 85 7.51 4.16 -9.34
N LEU A 86 6.17 4.09 -9.45
CA LEU A 86 5.35 5.23 -9.85
C LEU A 86 5.43 6.37 -8.83
N SER A 87 5.37 6.05 -7.53
CA SER A 87 5.45 7.03 -6.45
C SER A 87 6.78 7.79 -6.45
N PHE A 88 7.90 7.09 -6.64
CA PHE A 88 9.20 7.73 -6.81
C PHE A 88 9.27 8.56 -8.10
N ALA A 89 8.83 8.02 -9.24
CA ALA A 89 8.86 8.73 -10.51
C ALA A 89 8.05 10.05 -10.46
N VAL A 90 6.94 10.06 -9.72
CA VAL A 90 6.08 11.23 -9.56
C VAL A 90 6.63 12.21 -8.53
N THR A 91 7.13 11.71 -7.39
CA THR A 91 7.36 12.52 -6.19
C THR A 91 8.84 12.87 -5.95
N TYR A 92 9.80 12.06 -6.39
CA TYR A 92 11.22 12.20 -6.01
C TYR A 92 11.82 13.59 -6.29
N ASN A 93 11.46 14.18 -7.44
CA ASN A 93 11.96 15.50 -7.87
C ASN A 93 11.10 16.67 -7.36
N GLU A 94 10.08 16.41 -6.55
CA GLU A 94 9.20 17.45 -6.02
C GLU A 94 9.73 18.00 -4.69
N PRO A 95 9.57 19.31 -4.42
CA PRO A 95 10.17 19.96 -3.25
C PRO A 95 9.61 19.46 -1.91
N TRP A 96 8.47 18.80 -1.92
CA TRP A 96 7.85 18.21 -0.73
C TRP A 96 8.35 16.80 -0.42
N PHE A 97 9.15 16.18 -1.28
CA PHE A 97 9.75 14.88 -1.00
C PHE A 97 10.75 14.92 0.16
N THR A 98 11.39 16.08 0.39
CA THR A 98 12.42 16.25 1.42
C THR A 98 12.04 17.22 2.53
N LYS A 99 11.03 18.08 2.30
CA LYS A 99 10.63 19.12 3.25
C LYS A 99 9.12 19.16 3.44
N THR A 100 8.68 18.80 4.64
CA THR A 100 7.27 18.68 5.06
C THR A 100 6.48 19.96 4.90
N THR A 101 7.09 21.13 5.17
CA THR A 101 6.41 22.42 5.00
C THR A 101 5.91 22.66 3.57
N ASN A 102 6.55 22.02 2.57
CA ASN A 102 6.19 22.16 1.16
C ASN A 102 4.96 21.31 0.77
N PHE A 103 4.43 20.49 1.69
CA PHE A 103 3.08 19.93 1.54
C PHE A 103 2.04 21.04 1.45
N TRP A 104 2.23 22.10 2.23
CA TRP A 104 1.24 23.17 2.41
C TRP A 104 1.62 24.45 1.65
N ILE A 105 2.91 24.65 1.37
CA ILE A 105 3.43 25.83 0.66
C ILE A 105 4.07 25.39 -0.65
N GLY A 106 3.71 26.03 -1.76
CA GLY A 106 4.26 25.78 -3.09
C GLY A 106 4.96 26.98 -3.72
N PRO A 107 5.58 26.77 -4.89
CA PRO A 107 6.14 27.86 -5.69
C PRO A 107 5.04 28.83 -6.15
N GLY A 108 5.42 30.10 -6.39
CA GLY A 108 4.51 31.09 -6.97
C GLY A 108 3.31 31.48 -6.09
N ASN A 109 3.55 31.67 -4.79
CA ASN A 109 2.54 32.01 -3.76
C ASN A 109 1.44 30.96 -3.54
N GLN A 110 1.53 29.76 -4.12
CA GLN A 110 0.56 28.69 -3.83
C GLN A 110 0.60 28.30 -2.35
N ARG A 111 -0.54 28.33 -1.69
CA ARG A 111 -0.72 27.85 -0.30
C ARG A 111 -1.95 26.97 -0.25
N TRP A 112 -1.94 25.95 0.61
CA TRP A 112 -3.16 25.20 0.89
C TRP A 112 -4.20 26.13 1.54
N PRO A 113 -5.48 26.11 1.15
CA PRO A 113 -6.14 25.14 0.26
C PRO A 113 -6.09 25.46 -1.25
N GLU A 114 -5.49 26.56 -1.69
CA GLU A 114 -5.43 26.99 -3.09
C GLU A 114 -4.27 26.38 -3.89
N GLN A 115 -4.01 25.08 -3.71
CA GLN A 115 -2.96 24.37 -4.43
C GLN A 115 -3.50 23.65 -5.67
N LYS A 116 -2.71 23.70 -6.75
CA LYS A 116 -2.95 22.89 -7.95
C LYS A 116 -2.21 21.55 -7.85
N MET A 117 -2.67 20.59 -8.64
CA MET A 117 -2.05 19.27 -8.78
C MET A 117 -1.53 19.07 -10.20
N LYS A 118 -0.31 18.55 -10.30
CA LYS A 118 0.27 18.10 -11.57
C LYS A 118 -0.49 16.89 -12.10
N LEU A 119 -0.65 16.79 -13.42
CA LEU A 119 -1.34 15.67 -14.07
C LEU A 119 -0.75 14.31 -13.67
N LYS A 120 0.58 14.18 -13.57
CA LYS A 120 1.24 12.95 -13.10
C LYS A 120 0.80 12.52 -11.69
N LEU A 121 0.54 13.48 -10.81
CA LEU A 121 0.09 13.22 -9.44
C LEU A 121 -1.38 12.82 -9.43
N LYS A 122 -2.21 13.45 -10.27
CA LYS A 122 -3.60 13.02 -10.48
C LYS A 122 -3.68 11.57 -10.97
N ALA A 123 -2.86 11.21 -11.96
CA ALA A 123 -2.81 9.86 -12.51
C ALA A 123 -2.38 8.82 -11.46
N MET A 124 -1.37 9.13 -10.64
CA MET A 124 -0.96 8.28 -9.53
C MET A 124 -2.09 8.06 -8.52
N TYR A 125 -2.85 9.10 -8.19
CA TYR A 125 -4.02 8.98 -7.32
C TYR A 125 -5.08 8.03 -7.91
N MET A 126 -5.43 8.18 -9.18
CA MET A 126 -6.41 7.28 -9.83
C MET A 126 -5.92 5.83 -9.89
N TYR A 127 -4.62 5.63 -10.13
CA TYR A 127 -3.98 4.32 -10.11
C TYR A 127 -4.10 3.65 -8.73
N THR A 128 -3.67 4.35 -7.68
CA THR A 128 -3.66 3.80 -6.32
C THR A 128 -5.07 3.63 -5.77
N ASP A 129 -5.96 4.63 -5.94
CA ASP A 129 -7.35 4.54 -5.49
C ASP A 129 -8.11 3.41 -6.18
N GLY A 130 -7.85 3.21 -7.48
CA GLY A 130 -8.43 2.11 -8.26
C GLY A 130 -7.99 0.75 -7.73
N PHE A 131 -6.71 0.60 -7.34
CA PHE A 131 -6.23 -0.64 -6.75
C PHE A 131 -6.84 -0.88 -5.38
N TYR A 132 -6.80 0.08 -4.47
CA TYR A 132 -7.32 -0.11 -3.11
C TYR A 132 -8.84 -0.37 -3.13
N THR A 133 -9.57 0.27 -4.05
CA THR A 133 -11.00 -0.01 -4.28
C THR A 133 -11.20 -1.44 -4.78
N TYR A 134 -10.46 -1.88 -5.80
CA TYR A 134 -10.50 -3.27 -6.27
C TYR A 134 -10.13 -4.26 -5.15
N SER A 135 -9.11 -3.95 -4.34
CA SER A 135 -8.61 -4.82 -3.28
C SER A 135 -9.64 -5.05 -2.16
N ILE A 136 -10.56 -4.12 -1.93
CA ILE A 136 -11.73 -4.37 -1.04
C ILE A 136 -12.57 -5.53 -1.58
N PHE A 137 -12.92 -5.52 -2.87
CA PHE A 137 -13.65 -6.63 -3.48
C PHE A 137 -12.82 -7.91 -3.52
N ALA A 138 -11.53 -7.82 -3.82
CA ALA A 138 -10.63 -8.96 -3.81
C ALA A 138 -10.57 -9.61 -2.42
N LEU A 139 -10.46 -8.83 -1.34
CA LEU A 139 -10.45 -9.34 0.03
C LEU A 139 -11.75 -10.07 0.39
N ILE A 140 -12.90 -9.61 -0.10
CA ILE A 140 -14.19 -10.23 0.22
C ILE A 140 -14.38 -11.54 -0.56
N PHE A 141 -13.99 -11.57 -1.84
CA PHE A 141 -14.42 -12.63 -2.76
C PHE A 141 -13.30 -13.53 -3.30
N TRP A 142 -12.04 -13.09 -3.29
CA TRP A 142 -10.94 -13.77 -4.00
C TRP A 142 -9.78 -14.15 -3.08
N GLU A 143 -9.41 -13.30 -2.13
CA GLU A 143 -8.22 -13.53 -1.31
C GLU A 143 -8.48 -14.47 -0.14
N THR A 144 -7.43 -15.23 0.21
CA THR A 144 -7.43 -16.12 1.37
C THR A 144 -7.68 -15.32 2.66
N ARG A 145 -8.75 -15.67 3.37
CA ARG A 145 -9.14 -15.04 4.63
C ARG A 145 -8.20 -15.46 5.76
N ARG A 146 -7.59 -14.48 6.43
CA ARG A 146 -6.69 -14.66 7.58
C ARG A 146 -7.32 -14.15 8.87
N SER A 147 -6.73 -14.47 10.02
CA SER A 147 -7.27 -14.08 11.33
C SER A 147 -7.36 -12.55 11.53
N ASP A 148 -6.55 -11.77 10.82
CA ASP A 148 -6.59 -10.30 10.83
C ASP A 148 -7.49 -9.69 9.73
N PHE A 149 -8.39 -10.47 9.12
CA PHE A 149 -9.25 -10.02 8.02
C PHE A 149 -9.98 -8.70 8.34
N GLY A 150 -10.61 -8.58 9.51
CA GLY A 150 -11.35 -7.37 9.88
C GLY A 150 -10.45 -6.13 9.99
N VAL A 151 -9.23 -6.31 10.50
CA VAL A 151 -8.23 -5.24 10.59
C VAL A 151 -7.72 -4.84 9.20
N SER A 152 -7.44 -5.83 8.35
CA SER A 152 -7.01 -5.58 6.96
C SER A 152 -8.10 -4.91 6.13
N MET A 153 -9.36 -5.34 6.26
CA MET A 153 -10.51 -4.71 5.60
C MET A 153 -10.70 -3.25 6.06
N GLY A 154 -10.65 -3.01 7.37
CA GLY A 154 -10.73 -1.67 7.94
C GLY A 154 -9.63 -0.74 7.41
N HIS A 155 -8.41 -1.26 7.25
CA HIS A 155 -7.30 -0.53 6.63
C HIS A 155 -7.57 -0.15 5.17
N HIS A 156 -8.08 -1.07 4.35
CA HIS A 156 -8.36 -0.78 2.94
C HIS A 156 -9.47 0.26 2.80
N VAL A 157 -10.55 0.15 3.59
CA VAL A 157 -11.61 1.15 3.63
C VAL A 157 -11.08 2.52 4.05
N ALA A 158 -10.29 2.57 5.14
CA ALA A 158 -9.66 3.81 5.59
C ALA A 158 -8.73 4.41 4.51
N SER A 159 -7.99 3.57 3.79
CA SER A 159 -7.07 3.99 2.73
C SER A 159 -7.82 4.60 1.54
N VAL A 160 -8.89 3.98 1.04
CA VAL A 160 -9.74 4.55 -0.03
C VAL A 160 -10.32 5.90 0.39
N ILE A 161 -10.85 5.99 1.62
CA ILE A 161 -11.39 7.27 2.15
C ILE A 161 -10.28 8.32 2.23
N LEU A 162 -9.10 7.97 2.74
CA LEU A 162 -7.96 8.88 2.83
C LEU A 162 -7.48 9.35 1.45
N ILE A 163 -7.38 8.46 0.46
CA ILE A 163 -6.96 8.81 -0.89
C ILE A 163 -7.98 9.74 -1.56
N THR A 164 -9.27 9.38 -1.49
CA THR A 164 -10.36 10.19 -2.05
C THR A 164 -10.46 11.56 -1.39
N MET A 165 -10.45 11.62 -0.05
CA MET A 165 -10.48 12.88 0.68
C MET A 165 -9.22 13.70 0.43
N SER A 166 -8.04 13.07 0.38
CA SER A 166 -6.79 13.75 0.09
C SER A 166 -6.82 14.42 -1.28
N TYR A 167 -7.45 13.78 -2.27
CA TYR A 167 -7.63 14.34 -3.60
C TYR A 167 -8.55 15.57 -3.59
N ILE A 168 -9.76 15.43 -3.03
CA ILE A 168 -10.79 16.47 -3.02
C ILE A 168 -10.36 17.67 -2.15
N CYS A 169 -9.74 17.40 -1.01
CA CYS A 169 -9.25 18.41 -0.07
C CYS A 169 -7.87 18.96 -0.46
N ARG A 170 -7.30 18.56 -1.61
CA ARG A 170 -6.02 19.04 -2.12
C ARG A 170 -4.83 18.76 -1.19
N PHE A 171 -4.89 17.67 -0.43
CA PHE A 171 -3.78 17.14 0.38
C PHE A 171 -2.82 16.26 -0.44
N ALA A 172 -2.78 16.43 -1.76
CA ALA A 172 -2.14 15.46 -2.62
C ALA A 172 -0.63 15.37 -2.47
N ARG A 173 0.02 16.46 -2.04
CA ARG A 173 1.46 16.49 -1.81
C ARG A 173 1.87 15.66 -0.60
N VAL A 174 1.15 15.79 0.52
CA VAL A 174 1.38 14.94 1.69
C VAL A 174 0.95 13.51 1.40
N GLY A 175 -0.20 13.32 0.74
CA GLY A 175 -0.69 11.99 0.41
C GLY A 175 0.21 11.23 -0.57
N SER A 176 0.92 11.90 -1.48
CA SER A 176 1.92 11.22 -2.32
C SER A 176 3.07 10.62 -1.52
N VAL A 177 3.50 11.30 -0.46
CA VAL A 177 4.53 10.77 0.46
C VAL A 177 3.95 9.67 1.34
N VAL A 178 2.69 9.80 1.79
CA VAL A 178 2.00 8.70 2.49
C VAL A 178 2.02 7.43 1.63
N LEU A 179 1.62 7.51 0.36
CA LEU A 179 1.59 6.35 -0.54
C LEU A 179 2.98 5.69 -0.70
N ALA A 180 4.02 6.51 -0.94
CA ALA A 180 5.40 6.02 -1.04
C ALA A 180 5.91 5.34 0.25
N LEU A 181 5.55 5.87 1.43
CA LEU A 181 5.98 5.27 2.70
C LEU A 181 5.34 3.91 2.99
N HIS A 182 4.16 3.61 2.42
CA HIS A 182 3.44 2.38 2.70
C HIS A 182 3.83 1.26 1.74
N ASP A 183 3.77 1.49 0.44
CA ASP A 183 3.89 0.43 -0.56
C ASP A 183 5.31 -0.20 -0.60
N GLY A 184 6.36 0.59 -0.32
CA GLY A 184 7.75 0.13 -0.41
C GLY A 184 8.12 -1.08 0.45
N SER A 185 7.66 -1.14 1.71
CA SER A 185 7.97 -2.30 2.58
C SER A 185 7.23 -3.57 2.18
N ASP A 186 6.05 -3.46 1.56
CA ASP A 186 5.21 -4.61 1.23
C ASP A 186 5.78 -5.42 0.05
N VAL A 187 6.64 -4.81 -0.77
CA VAL A 187 7.44 -5.53 -1.78
C VAL A 187 8.29 -6.63 -1.12
N PHE A 188 8.97 -6.31 -0.02
CA PHE A 188 9.81 -7.30 0.69
C PHE A 188 8.96 -8.39 1.35
N LEU A 189 7.79 -8.03 1.88
CA LEU A 189 6.84 -8.99 2.46
C LEU A 189 6.41 -10.04 1.43
N GLU A 190 5.98 -9.60 0.25
CA GLU A 190 5.46 -10.51 -0.76
C GLU A 190 6.56 -11.35 -1.41
N ILE A 191 7.77 -10.82 -1.59
CA ILE A 191 8.95 -11.62 -1.98
C ILE A 191 9.26 -12.70 -0.92
N GLY A 192 9.19 -12.34 0.36
CA GLY A 192 9.42 -13.27 1.47
C GLY A 192 8.41 -14.43 1.47
N LYS A 193 7.12 -14.11 1.31
CA LYS A 193 6.04 -15.12 1.22
C LYS A 193 6.22 -16.04 0.00
N MET A 194 6.42 -15.48 -1.19
CA MET A 194 6.67 -16.28 -2.41
C MET A 194 7.86 -17.24 -2.23
N SER A 195 8.94 -16.74 -1.62
CA SER A 195 10.14 -17.52 -1.34
C SER A 195 9.87 -18.64 -0.33
N LYS A 196 9.08 -18.36 0.72
CA LYS A 196 8.67 -19.34 1.74
C LYS A 196 7.81 -20.44 1.13
N TYR A 197 6.80 -20.10 0.32
CA TYR A 197 5.94 -21.09 -0.35
C TYR A 197 6.71 -21.97 -1.34
N SER A 198 7.76 -21.42 -1.96
CA SER A 198 8.64 -22.10 -2.90
C SER A 198 9.82 -22.84 -2.24
N GLY A 199 9.90 -22.86 -0.90
CA GLY A 199 10.96 -23.56 -0.17
C GLY A 199 12.35 -22.90 -0.22
N PHE A 200 12.46 -21.64 -0.64
CA PHE A 200 13.71 -20.87 -0.60
C PHE A 200 13.88 -20.17 0.75
N GLU A 201 14.14 -20.95 1.80
CA GLU A 201 14.17 -20.44 3.20
C GLU A 201 15.16 -19.30 3.42
N GLY A 202 16.34 -19.33 2.79
CA GLY A 202 17.34 -18.26 2.91
C GLY A 202 16.85 -16.91 2.35
N VAL A 203 16.21 -16.93 1.18
CA VAL A 203 15.63 -15.73 0.57
C VAL A 203 14.44 -15.25 1.39
N ALA A 204 13.57 -16.16 1.85
CA ALA A 204 12.43 -15.82 2.70
C ALA A 204 12.86 -15.13 4.00
N SER A 205 13.88 -15.67 4.67
CA SER A 205 14.46 -15.14 5.91
C SER A 205 15.07 -13.75 5.69
N PHE A 206 15.86 -13.57 4.62
CA PHE A 206 16.46 -12.28 4.28
C PHE A 206 15.40 -11.22 3.92
N SER A 207 14.42 -11.56 3.08
CA SER A 207 13.32 -10.66 2.73
C SER A 207 12.47 -10.28 3.94
N PHE A 208 12.25 -11.21 4.88
CA PHE A 208 11.54 -10.90 6.11
C PHE A 208 12.30 -9.89 6.99
N ILE A 209 13.63 -10.02 7.11
CA ILE A 209 14.45 -9.04 7.85
C ILE A 209 14.36 -7.65 7.20
N LEU A 210 14.46 -7.58 5.86
CA LEU A 210 14.30 -6.32 5.13
C LEU A 210 12.91 -5.72 5.29
N PHE A 211 11.87 -6.55 5.27
CA PHE A 211 10.49 -6.14 5.53
C PHE A 211 10.33 -5.52 6.92
N VAL A 212 10.80 -6.21 7.97
CA VAL A 212 10.72 -5.72 9.36
C VAL A 212 11.50 -4.41 9.52
N PHE A 213 12.72 -4.33 8.97
CA PHE A 213 13.53 -3.12 9.03
C PHE A 213 12.85 -1.95 8.31
N SER A 214 12.41 -2.14 7.07
CA SER A 214 11.73 -1.10 6.29
C SER A 214 10.41 -0.67 6.93
N TRP A 215 9.65 -1.58 7.54
CA TRP A 215 8.43 -1.25 8.27
C TRP A 215 8.69 -0.27 9.41
N VAL A 216 9.70 -0.54 10.24
CA VAL A 216 10.06 0.34 11.36
C VAL A 216 10.45 1.72 10.84
N VAL A 217 11.35 1.77 9.86
CA VAL A 217 11.84 3.04 9.32
C VAL A 217 10.70 3.84 8.67
N LEU A 218 9.96 3.24 7.74
CA LEU A 218 8.98 3.97 6.94
C LEU A 218 7.69 4.28 7.73
N ARG A 219 7.13 3.30 8.44
CA ARG A 219 5.78 3.40 9.05
C ARG A 219 5.79 3.78 10.54
N LEU A 220 6.87 3.51 11.27
CA LEU A 220 6.96 3.84 12.71
C LEU A 220 7.88 5.04 13.02
N ILE A 221 8.75 5.45 12.09
CA ILE A 221 9.62 6.61 12.26
C ILE A 221 9.22 7.73 11.30
N TYR A 222 9.38 7.55 9.99
CA TYR A 222 9.10 8.61 9.01
C TYR A 222 7.63 9.01 9.00
N TYR A 223 6.70 8.05 8.93
CA TYR A 223 5.27 8.35 8.89
C TYR A 223 4.80 9.25 10.06
N PRO A 224 5.01 8.92 11.36
CA PRO A 224 4.57 9.80 12.43
C PRO A 224 5.36 11.12 12.50
N LEU A 225 6.68 11.09 12.27
CA LEU A 225 7.52 12.29 12.42
C LEU A 225 7.37 13.29 11.27
N TRP A 226 6.99 12.84 10.07
CA TRP A 226 6.83 13.71 8.90
C TRP A 226 5.36 13.95 8.59
N ILE A 227 4.58 12.88 8.44
CA ILE A 227 3.18 13.00 8.00
C ILE A 227 2.34 13.53 9.15
N LEU A 228 2.26 12.81 10.28
CA LEU A 228 1.39 13.22 11.39
C LEU A 228 1.81 14.55 11.98
N TRP A 229 3.13 14.80 12.11
CA TRP A 229 3.63 16.12 12.51
C TRP A 229 3.14 17.22 11.57
N SER A 230 3.31 17.05 10.26
CA SER A 230 2.98 18.09 9.30
C SER A 230 1.47 18.32 9.19
N THR A 231 0.67 17.26 9.15
CA THR A 231 -0.80 17.34 9.07
C THR A 231 -1.45 17.76 10.38
N SER A 232 -0.79 17.59 11.53
CA SER A 232 -1.34 18.03 12.82
C SER A 232 -0.88 19.43 13.20
N TYR A 233 0.38 19.78 12.93
CA TYR A 233 1.00 20.99 13.44
C TYR A 233 1.31 22.02 12.34
N GLU A 234 2.08 21.67 11.33
CA GLU A 234 2.55 22.63 10.30
C GLU A 234 1.39 23.26 9.53
N VAL A 235 0.36 22.48 9.18
CA VAL A 235 -0.81 23.01 8.47
C VAL A 235 -1.60 24.03 9.30
N LEU A 236 -1.71 23.83 10.63
CA LEU A 236 -2.40 24.77 11.51
C LEU A 236 -1.64 26.09 11.64
N GLN A 237 -0.31 26.03 11.70
CA GLN A 237 0.52 27.24 11.73
C GLN A 237 0.36 28.10 10.47
N ILE A 238 0.11 27.47 9.33
CA ILE A 238 -0.08 28.17 8.06
C ILE A 238 -1.49 28.77 7.97
N LEU A 239 -2.50 28.05 8.49
CA LEU A 239 -3.90 28.50 8.50
C LEU A 239 -4.17 29.62 9.50
N ASP A 240 -3.56 29.60 10.68
CA ASP A 240 -3.76 30.63 11.72
C ASP A 240 -3.27 32.02 11.26
N GLN A 241 -2.36 32.08 10.28
CA GLN A 241 -1.87 33.33 9.68
C GLN A 241 -2.91 34.01 8.77
N GLU A 242 -3.87 33.26 8.24
CA GLU A 242 -4.92 33.76 7.36
C GLU A 242 -6.27 33.55 8.06
N LYS A 243 -6.68 34.54 8.87
CA LYS A 243 -8.07 34.66 9.30
C LYS A 243 -8.98 34.71 8.07
N HIS A 244 -9.48 33.60 7.55
CA HIS A 244 -10.77 33.45 6.84
C HIS A 244 -11.08 31.95 6.55
N THR A 245 -12.20 31.36 6.99
CA THR A 245 -13.61 31.50 6.53
C THR A 245 -14.04 30.41 5.54
N THR A 246 -14.06 29.15 5.98
CA THR A 246 -15.06 28.17 5.52
C THR A 246 -15.47 27.30 6.71
N PRO A 247 -16.78 27.16 7.03
CA PRO A 247 -17.25 26.37 8.18
C PRO A 247 -16.88 24.88 8.13
N GLU A 248 -16.63 24.36 6.93
CA GLU A 248 -16.44 22.92 6.68
C GLU A 248 -14.97 22.47 6.71
N ALA A 249 -14.01 23.39 6.51
CA ALA A 249 -12.58 23.07 6.50
C ALA A 249 -12.06 22.40 7.79
N PRO A 250 -12.54 22.77 9.00
CA PRO A 250 -12.13 22.08 10.23
C PRO A 250 -12.56 20.61 10.25
N VAL A 251 -13.75 20.28 9.75
CA VAL A 251 -14.29 18.90 9.80
C VAL A 251 -13.44 17.97 8.93
N TYR A 252 -13.16 18.36 7.68
CA TYR A 252 -12.33 17.55 6.78
C TYR A 252 -10.91 17.34 7.32
N TYR A 253 -10.33 18.37 7.93
CA TYR A 253 -9.04 18.29 8.60
C TYR A 253 -9.04 17.27 9.75
N TYR A 254 -10.04 17.31 10.64
CA TYR A 254 -10.11 16.40 11.77
C TYR A 254 -10.35 14.96 11.32
N VAL A 255 -11.28 14.73 10.38
CA VAL A 255 -11.54 13.39 9.85
C VAL A 255 -10.30 12.82 9.19
N PHE A 256 -9.59 13.61 8.37
CA PHE A 256 -8.36 13.18 7.70
C PHE A 256 -7.27 12.80 8.72
N ASN A 257 -6.99 13.67 9.70
CA ASN A 257 -5.99 13.36 10.73
C ASN A 257 -6.39 12.16 11.59
N THR A 258 -7.66 12.05 12.01
CA THR A 258 -8.14 10.88 12.77
C THR A 258 -7.86 9.58 12.00
N LEU A 259 -8.17 9.53 10.70
CA LEU A 259 -7.89 8.35 9.87
C LEU A 259 -6.38 8.07 9.76
N LEU A 260 -5.53 9.10 9.63
CA LEU A 260 -4.07 8.93 9.63
C LEU A 260 -3.54 8.38 10.97
N PHE A 261 -4.10 8.82 12.10
CA PHE A 261 -3.77 8.27 13.42
C PHE A 261 -4.29 6.83 13.58
N CYS A 262 -5.49 6.52 13.06
CA CYS A 262 -5.99 5.15 12.99
C CYS A 262 -5.01 4.25 12.22
N LEU A 263 -4.48 4.71 11.08
CA LEU A 263 -3.44 3.97 10.35
C LEU A 263 -2.20 3.70 11.20
N LEU A 264 -1.72 4.69 11.98
CA LEU A 264 -0.58 4.47 12.88
C LEU A 264 -0.88 3.38 13.92
N VAL A 265 -2.09 3.37 14.50
CA VAL A 265 -2.50 2.32 15.44
C VAL A 265 -2.45 0.95 14.78
N LEU A 266 -2.91 0.83 13.53
CA LEU A 266 -2.80 -0.41 12.77
C LEU A 266 -1.34 -0.79 12.49
N HIS A 267 -0.48 0.18 12.18
CA HIS A 267 0.95 -0.07 12.00
C HIS A 267 1.62 -0.63 13.26
N ILE A 268 1.25 -0.11 14.42
CA ILE A 268 1.72 -0.60 15.72
C ILE A 268 1.17 -2.00 15.98
N TYR A 269 -0.09 -2.27 15.67
CA TYR A 269 -0.68 -3.61 15.80
C TYR A 269 0.10 -4.65 14.98
N TRP A 270 0.34 -4.40 13.69
CA TRP A 270 1.10 -5.32 12.85
C TRP A 270 2.57 -5.42 13.28
N TRP A 271 3.17 -4.32 13.74
CA TRP A 271 4.51 -4.33 14.32
C TRP A 271 4.63 -5.33 15.47
N VAL A 272 3.64 -5.39 16.37
CA VAL A 272 3.63 -6.37 17.46
C VAL A 272 3.62 -7.81 16.91
N LEU A 273 2.88 -8.08 15.84
CA LEU A 273 2.87 -9.42 15.20
C LEU A 273 4.22 -9.75 14.55
N MET A 274 4.79 -8.82 13.78
CA MET A 274 6.11 -8.99 13.18
C MET A 274 7.21 -9.18 14.21
N TYR A 275 7.17 -8.42 15.32
CA TYR A 275 8.14 -8.54 16.40
C TYR A 275 8.08 -9.93 17.06
N ARG A 276 6.86 -10.47 17.27
CA ARG A 276 6.70 -11.86 17.76
C ARG A 276 7.30 -12.88 16.79
N MET A 277 7.06 -12.72 15.48
CA MET A 277 7.64 -13.57 14.46
C MET A 277 9.18 -13.47 14.43
N LEU A 278 9.74 -12.26 14.58
CA LEU A 278 11.18 -12.04 14.62
C LEU A 278 11.82 -12.72 15.84
N LEU A 279 11.21 -12.62 17.02
CA LEU A 279 11.68 -13.31 18.22
C LEU A 279 11.69 -14.84 18.01
N LYS A 280 10.62 -15.39 17.42
CA LYS A 280 10.54 -16.82 17.10
C LYS A 280 11.62 -17.25 16.11
N GLN A 281 11.86 -16.46 15.07
CA GLN A 281 12.94 -16.71 14.10
C GLN A 281 14.33 -16.72 14.76
N ILE A 282 14.58 -15.84 15.75
CA ILE A 282 15.83 -15.83 16.51
C ILE A 282 15.95 -17.09 17.38
N GLN A 283 14.87 -17.50 18.05
CA GLN A 283 14.82 -18.71 18.87
C GLN A 283 15.06 -19.97 18.02
N ASP A 284 14.51 -20.00 16.81
CA ASP A 284 14.63 -21.10 15.84
C ASP A 284 15.93 -21.05 15.01
N ARG A 285 16.95 -20.32 15.49
CA ARG A 285 18.28 -20.18 14.85
C ARG A 285 18.22 -19.70 13.40
N GLY A 286 17.33 -18.77 13.10
CA GLY A 286 17.19 -18.10 11.80
C GLY A 286 16.16 -18.72 10.86
N LYS A 287 15.50 -19.82 11.26
CA LYS A 287 14.40 -20.40 10.49
C LYS A 287 13.14 -19.56 10.62
N LEU A 288 12.58 -19.12 9.50
CA LEU A 288 11.33 -18.37 9.47
C LEU A 288 10.15 -19.30 9.72
N SER A 289 9.43 -19.09 10.82
CA SER A 289 8.20 -19.81 11.14
C SER A 289 7.06 -19.41 10.22
N ASP A 290 5.96 -20.16 10.26
CA ASP A 290 4.74 -19.78 9.54
C ASP A 290 4.13 -18.47 10.08
N ASP A 291 3.33 -17.83 9.23
CA ASP A 291 2.67 -16.55 9.54
C ASP A 291 1.70 -16.77 10.70
N VAL A 292 1.86 -16.03 11.80
CA VAL A 292 1.00 -16.18 13.00
C VAL A 292 -0.49 -15.88 12.74
N ARG A 293 -0.81 -15.38 11.55
CA ARG A 293 -2.17 -15.09 11.10
C ARG A 293 -2.78 -16.18 10.20
N SER A 294 -1.98 -17.15 9.75
CA SER A 294 -2.47 -18.29 8.94
C SER A 294 -3.01 -19.46 9.77
N ASP A 295 -2.80 -19.46 11.10
CA ASP A 295 -3.22 -20.59 11.95
C ASP A 295 -4.76 -20.77 12.04
N SER A 296 -5.56 -19.77 11.67
CA SER A 296 -7.03 -19.90 11.61
C SER A 296 -7.55 -20.63 10.36
N GLU A 297 -6.66 -21.07 9.47
CA GLU A 297 -7.05 -21.81 8.27
C GLU A 297 -7.40 -23.29 8.55
N SER A 298 -6.93 -23.87 9.66
CA SER A 298 -7.21 -25.28 10.00
C SER A 298 -8.61 -25.54 10.52
N ASP A 299 -9.28 -24.50 11.04
CA ASP A 299 -10.55 -24.67 11.77
C ASP A 299 -11.79 -24.60 10.86
N ASN A 300 -11.63 -24.19 9.59
CA ASN A 300 -12.74 -24.08 8.63
C ASN A 300 -12.86 -25.29 7.68
N GLU A 301 -12.08 -26.36 7.87
CA GLU A 301 -12.18 -27.60 7.07
C GLU A 301 -12.96 -28.73 7.80
N HIS A 302 -13.63 -28.41 8.91
CA HIS A 302 -14.44 -29.36 9.68
C HIS A 302 -15.93 -29.01 9.77
N GLU A 303 -16.39 -27.94 9.11
CA GLU A 303 -17.81 -27.61 8.98
C GLU A 303 -18.13 -27.26 7.51
N ASP A 304 -18.25 -28.28 6.67
CA ASP A 304 -19.25 -28.43 5.58
C ASP A 304 -19.00 -29.72 4.76
#